data_AF-A0A9D7REG0-F1
#
_entry.id   AF-A0A9D7REG0-F1
#
_cell.length_a   1.000
_cell.length_b   1.000
_cell.length_c   1.000
_cell.angle_alpha   90.00
_cell.angle_beta   90.00
_cell.angle_gamma   90.00
#
_symmetry.space_group_name_H-M   'P 1'
#
loop_
_entity.id
_entity.type
_entity.pdbx_description
1 polymer ?
#
loop_
_entity_poly.entity_id
_entity_poly.type
_entity_poly.pdbx_seq_one_letter_code
_entity_poly.pdbx_strand_id
1 'polypeptide(L)'
;MKTIFKIALLTLIGFSFSACLKDEPITDYLEGSIKPIVLIPNGNFPALNPIAPTTLEVSATPANLDLYARVSWSKPLDRDVTVTFTVDPSIVTDYNAKFSTKYEALASDAYQLPSPFSVVIPAGQTEAKVSIKLFSPKS
;
A
#
# COMPACT_ATOMS: atom_id res chain seq x y z
N MET A 1 -0.67 59.69 30.32
CA MET A 1 0.43 58.69 30.20
C MET A 1 0.13 57.34 30.86
N LYS A 2 -0.55 57.28 32.01
CA LYS A 2 -0.84 56.00 32.72
C LYS A 2 -1.82 55.03 32.02
N THR A 3 -2.71 55.52 31.17
CA THR A 3 -3.69 54.71 30.41
C THR A 3 -3.13 54.18 29.09
N ILE A 4 -2.22 54.92 28.46
CA ILE A 4 -1.53 54.50 27.23
C ILE A 4 -0.57 53.34 27.51
N PHE A 5 0.08 53.35 28.67
CA PHE A 5 0.96 52.25 29.12
C PHE A 5 0.18 50.94 29.38
N LYS A 6 -1.08 51.03 29.82
CA LYS A 6 -1.94 49.85 30.06
C LYS A 6 -2.44 49.22 28.76
N ILE A 7 -2.69 50.04 27.73
CA ILE A 7 -3.14 49.55 26.41
C ILE A 7 -1.98 48.86 25.68
N ALA A 8 -0.77 49.43 25.73
CA ALA A 8 0.42 48.84 25.14
C ALA A 8 0.80 47.48 25.79
N LEU A 9 0.60 47.34 27.10
CA LEU A 9 0.86 46.10 27.82
C LEU A 9 -0.17 45.00 27.51
N LEU A 10 -1.44 45.37 27.24
CA LEU A 10 -2.49 44.41 26.88
C LEU A 10 -2.32 43.87 25.45
N THR A 11 -1.81 44.69 24.52
CA THR A 11 -1.54 44.27 23.14
C THR A 11 -0.30 43.39 23.01
N LEU A 12 0.66 43.49 23.92
CA LEU A 12 1.87 42.66 23.90
C LEU A 12 1.62 41.22 24.40
N ILE A 13 0.57 41.01 25.21
CA ILE A 13 0.18 39.70 25.75
C ILE A 13 -0.68 38.90 24.75
N GLY A 14 -1.33 39.58 23.78
CA GLY A 14 -2.21 38.95 22.79
C GLY A 14 -1.53 38.20 21.65
N PHE A 15 -0.22 38.42 21.42
CA PHE A 15 0.51 37.80 20.31
C PHE A 15 1.25 36.50 20.67
N SER A 16 1.20 36.07 21.94
CA SER A 16 2.02 34.95 22.43
C SER A 16 1.34 33.57 22.38
N PHE A 17 0.10 33.46 21.89
CA PHE A 17 -0.64 32.19 21.87
C PHE A 17 -0.82 31.56 20.47
N SER A 18 -0.20 32.10 19.42
CA SER A 18 -0.17 31.45 18.10
C SER A 18 1.11 30.64 17.86
N ALA A 19 1.66 30.04 18.91
CA ALA A 19 2.55 28.91 18.74
C ALA A 19 1.70 27.71 18.32
N CYS A 20 1.35 27.63 17.03
CA CYS A 20 1.12 26.34 16.40
C CYS A 20 2.45 25.59 16.52
N LEU A 21 2.62 24.84 17.61
CA LEU A 21 3.60 23.76 17.63
C LEU A 21 3.17 22.89 16.46
N LYS A 22 3.95 22.95 15.37
CA LYS A 22 3.79 22.03 14.26
C LYS A 22 4.21 20.71 14.88
N ASP A 23 3.25 19.96 15.41
CA ASP A 23 3.49 18.58 15.80
C ASP A 23 3.89 17.89 14.50
N GLU A 24 5.19 17.81 14.25
CA GLU A 24 5.71 16.93 13.23
C GLU A 24 5.39 15.54 13.74
N PRO A 25 4.55 14.76 13.04
CA PRO A 25 4.27 13.42 13.47
C PRO A 25 5.61 12.70 13.56
N ILE A 26 5.97 12.23 14.76
CA ILE A 26 7.03 11.24 14.93
C ILE A 26 6.48 9.98 14.29
N THR A 27 6.66 9.89 12.98
CA THR A 27 6.50 8.65 12.27
C THR A 27 7.78 7.87 12.47
N ASP A 28 7.70 6.57 12.72
CA ASP A 28 8.88 5.68 12.84
C ASP A 28 9.84 5.81 11.64
N TYR A 29 9.40 6.39 10.52
CA TYR A 29 10.18 6.77 9.34
C TYR A 29 11.22 7.90 9.54
N LEU A 30 11.71 8.14 10.76
CA LEU A 30 12.77 9.12 11.02
C LEU A 30 13.93 8.87 10.04
N GLU A 31 14.29 9.92 9.29
CA GLU A 31 15.25 9.84 8.18
C GLU A 31 16.58 9.25 8.67
N GLY A 32 16.88 8.02 8.25
CA GLY A 32 18.15 7.34 8.51
C GLY A 32 18.06 5.93 9.09
N SER A 33 16.95 5.56 9.75
CA SER A 33 16.86 4.24 10.42
C SER A 33 15.94 3.23 9.75
N ILE A 34 14.85 3.68 9.10
CA ILE A 34 13.95 2.78 8.37
C ILE A 34 14.17 2.96 6.87
N LYS A 35 14.22 1.85 6.12
CA LYS A 35 14.27 1.88 4.65
C LYS A 35 12.84 1.80 4.11
N PRO A 36 12.52 2.46 2.98
CA PRO A 36 11.23 2.29 2.32
C PRO A 36 10.95 0.80 2.10
N ILE A 37 9.76 0.35 2.52
CA ILE A 37 9.31 -1.04 2.35
C ILE A 37 8.32 -1.07 1.20
N VAL A 38 8.51 -2.01 0.27
CA VAL A 38 7.51 -2.31 -0.77
C VAL A 38 6.48 -3.27 -0.18
N LEU A 39 5.22 -2.86 -0.22
CA LEU A 39 4.07 -3.64 0.20
C LEU A 39 3.26 -4.07 -1.02
N ILE A 40 2.64 -5.25 -0.92
CA ILE A 40 1.58 -5.68 -1.83
C ILE A 40 0.28 -5.49 -1.04
N PRO A 41 -0.44 -4.37 -1.18
CA PRO A 41 -1.58 -4.06 -0.30
C PRO A 41 -2.71 -5.09 -0.34
N ASN A 42 -2.81 -5.90 -1.40
CA ASN A 42 -3.74 -7.04 -1.48
C ASN A 42 -3.24 -8.32 -0.77
N GLY A 43 -1.99 -8.36 -0.32
CA GLY A 43 -1.39 -9.46 0.46
C GLY A 43 -1.47 -9.24 1.98
N ASN A 44 -2.06 -8.13 2.43
CA ASN A 44 -2.09 -7.73 3.83
C ASN A 44 -3.22 -8.47 4.57
N PHE A 45 -2.92 -9.68 5.01
CA PHE A 45 -3.72 -10.36 6.03
C PHE A 45 -3.39 -9.78 7.43
N PRO A 46 -4.39 -9.43 8.28
CA PRO A 46 -5.81 -9.41 8.01
C PRO A 46 -6.27 -8.02 7.52
N ALA A 47 -7.09 -8.00 6.46
CA ALA A 47 -7.93 -6.86 6.17
C ALA A 47 -8.96 -6.70 7.32
N LEU A 48 -9.16 -5.47 7.80
CA LEU A 48 -10.17 -5.17 8.85
C LEU A 48 -11.60 -5.51 8.41
N ASN A 49 -11.81 -5.73 7.11
CA ASN A 49 -12.99 -6.38 6.56
C ASN A 49 -12.54 -7.70 5.92
N PRO A 50 -13.11 -8.87 6.29
CA PRO A 50 -12.84 -10.09 5.54
C PRO A 50 -13.17 -9.81 4.08
N ILE A 51 -12.15 -9.89 3.22
CA ILE A 51 -12.31 -9.74 1.78
C ILE A 51 -13.36 -10.76 1.39
N ALA A 52 -14.54 -10.28 0.94
CA ALA A 52 -15.49 -11.17 0.29
C ALA A 52 -14.71 -11.89 -0.81
N PRO A 53 -14.74 -13.23 -0.87
CA PRO A 53 -13.97 -13.95 -1.87
C PRO A 53 -14.24 -13.34 -3.24
N THR A 54 -13.19 -12.95 -3.97
CA THR A 54 -13.35 -12.49 -5.35
C THR A 54 -13.86 -13.69 -6.14
N THR A 55 -15.17 -13.75 -6.37
CA THR A 55 -15.78 -14.79 -7.18
C THR A 55 -15.55 -14.46 -8.65
N LEU A 56 -15.02 -15.43 -9.38
CA LEU A 56 -14.87 -15.33 -10.83
C LEU A 56 -16.04 -16.09 -11.46
N GLU A 57 -16.86 -15.37 -12.21
CA GLU A 57 -17.91 -16.01 -13.01
C GLU A 57 -17.27 -16.80 -14.17
N VAL A 58 -17.87 -17.94 -14.51
CA VAL A 58 -17.44 -18.71 -15.67
C VAL A 58 -17.73 -17.89 -16.93
N SER A 59 -16.69 -17.53 -17.67
CA SER A 59 -16.79 -16.68 -18.85
C SER A 59 -15.82 -17.11 -19.94
N ALA A 60 -16.26 -16.98 -21.19
CA ALA A 60 -15.39 -17.12 -22.35
C ALA A 60 -14.41 -15.94 -22.51
N THR A 61 -14.66 -14.83 -21.81
CA THR A 61 -13.78 -13.65 -21.81
C THR A 61 -12.87 -13.69 -20.59
N PRO A 62 -11.54 -13.61 -20.75
CA PRO A 62 -10.62 -13.57 -19.62
C PRO A 62 -10.89 -12.37 -18.70
N ALA A 63 -10.86 -12.59 -17.39
CA ALA A 63 -10.95 -11.53 -16.39
C ALA A 63 -9.58 -10.91 -16.13
N ASN A 64 -9.53 -9.63 -15.76
CA ASN A 64 -8.28 -8.98 -15.34
C ASN A 64 -8.25 -8.88 -13.81
N LEU A 65 -7.13 -9.30 -13.21
CA LEU A 65 -6.82 -9.05 -11.81
C LEU A 65 -5.63 -8.10 -11.72
N ASP A 66 -5.86 -6.94 -11.10
CA ASP A 66 -4.83 -5.95 -10.86
C ASP A 66 -4.10 -6.26 -9.55
N LEU A 67 -2.79 -6.48 -9.63
CA LEU A 67 -1.89 -6.58 -8.49
C LEU A 67 -1.20 -5.24 -8.28
N TYR A 68 -1.22 -4.74 -7.05
CA TYR A 68 -0.65 -3.45 -6.70
C TYR A 68 0.68 -3.64 -5.97
N ALA A 69 1.65 -2.79 -6.27
CA ALA A 69 2.85 -2.60 -5.47
C ALA A 69 2.87 -1.17 -4.96
N ARG A 70 3.10 -1.01 -3.66
CA ARG A 70 3.09 0.29 -2.99
C ARG A 70 4.35 0.48 -2.17
N VAL A 71 4.96 1.64 -2.25
CA VAL A 71 6.01 2.07 -1.33
C VAL A 71 5.36 2.62 -0.06
N SER A 72 5.63 1.98 1.08
CA SER A 72 5.26 2.52 2.39
C SER A 72 6.38 3.41 2.90
N TRP A 73 6.21 4.71 2.74
CA TRP A 73 7.15 5.74 3.20
C TRP A 73 6.41 7.04 3.51
N SER A 74 7.06 7.95 4.23
CA SER A 74 6.48 9.26 4.60
C SER A 74 6.26 10.18 3.39
N LYS A 75 7.00 9.97 2.30
CA LYS A 75 6.92 10.73 1.04
C LYS A 75 7.17 9.81 -0.17
N PRO A 76 6.71 10.17 -1.39
CA PRO A 76 7.12 9.47 -2.59
C PRO A 76 8.64 9.48 -2.74
N LEU A 77 9.19 8.46 -3.39
CA LEU A 77 10.62 8.39 -3.67
C LEU A 77 10.97 9.29 -4.87
N ASP A 78 12.19 9.78 -4.89
CA ASP A 78 12.75 10.62 -5.95
C ASP A 78 13.34 9.82 -7.12
N ARG A 79 13.08 8.52 -7.15
CA ARG A 79 13.57 7.58 -8.15
C ARG A 79 12.54 6.52 -8.47
N ASP A 80 12.70 5.92 -9.64
CA ASP A 80 11.92 4.77 -10.05
C ASP A 80 12.24 3.54 -9.20
N VAL A 81 11.21 2.75 -8.89
CA VAL A 81 11.35 1.48 -8.19
C VAL A 81 10.75 0.37 -9.04
N THR A 82 11.60 -0.55 -9.48
CA THR A 82 11.15 -1.78 -10.16
C THR A 82 10.79 -2.84 -9.12
N VAL A 83 9.55 -3.29 -9.16
CA VAL A 83 9.02 -4.38 -8.33
C VAL A 83 8.78 -5.58 -9.23
N THR A 84 9.49 -6.67 -8.97
CA THR A 84 9.34 -7.94 -9.68
C THR A 84 8.50 -8.90 -8.84
N PHE A 85 7.53 -9.54 -9.48
CA PHE A 85 6.65 -10.50 -8.83
C PHE A 85 7.06 -11.93 -9.20
N THR A 86 6.84 -12.85 -8.27
CA THR A 86 7.06 -14.29 -8.45
C THR A 86 5.86 -15.04 -7.91
N VAL A 87 5.43 -16.09 -8.61
CA VAL A 87 4.41 -17.01 -8.11
C VAL A 87 5.08 -17.98 -7.13
N ASP A 88 4.60 -17.99 -5.89
CA ASP A 88 5.10 -18.89 -4.84
C ASP A 88 3.96 -19.79 -4.32
N PRO A 89 3.88 -21.06 -4.77
CA PRO A 89 2.86 -21.99 -4.32
C PRO A 89 3.06 -22.45 -2.87
N SER A 90 4.24 -22.25 -2.27
CA SER A 90 4.51 -22.69 -0.88
C SER A 90 3.65 -21.93 0.14
N ILE A 91 3.28 -20.68 -0.17
CA ILE A 91 2.42 -19.84 0.68
C ILE A 91 1.04 -20.47 0.90
N VAL A 92 0.51 -21.21 -0.08
CA VAL A 92 -0.78 -21.91 0.05
C VAL A 92 -0.67 -23.04 1.09
N THR A 93 0.43 -23.77 1.08
CA THR A 93 0.71 -24.84 2.05
C THR A 93 0.80 -24.28 3.48
N ASP A 94 1.55 -23.19 3.67
CA ASP A 94 1.71 -22.54 4.97
C ASP A 94 0.38 -22.00 5.50
N TYR A 95 -0.43 -21.37 4.62
CA TYR A 95 -1.76 -20.89 4.97
C TYR A 95 -2.69 -22.04 5.37
N ASN A 96 -2.72 -23.13 4.57
CA ASN A 96 -3.51 -24.31 4.86
C ASN A 96 -3.15 -24.93 6.21
N ALA A 97 -1.86 -25.06 6.51
CA ALA A 97 -1.37 -25.58 7.78
C ALA A 97 -1.76 -24.69 8.96
N LYS A 98 -1.59 -23.36 8.82
CA LYS A 98 -1.89 -22.39 9.89
C LYS A 98 -3.37 -22.28 10.21
N PHE A 99 -4.23 -22.36 9.19
CA PHE A 99 -5.67 -22.10 9.33
C PHE A 99 -6.54 -23.35 9.17
N SER A 100 -5.94 -24.54 9.05
CA SER A 100 -6.67 -25.81 8.84
C SER A 100 -7.61 -25.75 7.63
N THR A 101 -7.16 -25.11 6.55
CA THR A 101 -7.88 -24.99 5.28
C THR A 101 -7.33 -25.95 4.22
N LYS A 102 -8.00 -26.03 3.06
CA LYS A 102 -7.66 -26.96 1.97
C LYS A 102 -7.69 -26.25 0.62
N TYR A 103 -7.12 -25.05 0.54
CA TYR A 103 -7.03 -24.33 -0.72
C TYR A 103 -6.01 -25.00 -1.64
N GLU A 104 -6.32 -25.02 -2.93
CA GLU A 104 -5.42 -25.48 -3.98
C GLU A 104 -4.79 -24.27 -4.68
N ALA A 105 -3.52 -24.39 -5.06
CA ALA A 105 -2.89 -23.38 -5.88
C ALA A 105 -3.57 -23.33 -7.25
N LEU A 106 -3.78 -22.12 -7.76
CA LEU A 106 -4.38 -21.93 -9.09
C LEU A 106 -3.45 -22.54 -10.16
N ALA A 107 -4.02 -23.37 -11.03
CA ALA A 107 -3.28 -24.03 -12.11
C ALA A 107 -2.65 -22.99 -13.05
N SER A 108 -1.48 -23.30 -13.61
CA SER A 108 -0.70 -22.36 -14.44
C SER A 108 -1.36 -22.01 -15.78
N ASP A 109 -2.30 -22.83 -16.25
CA ASP A 109 -3.11 -22.58 -17.45
C ASP A 109 -4.36 -21.73 -17.17
N ALA A 110 -4.70 -21.52 -15.90
CA ALA A 110 -5.82 -20.68 -15.49
C ALA A 110 -5.45 -19.19 -15.41
N TYR A 111 -4.19 -18.81 -15.69
CA TYR A 111 -3.79 -17.41 -15.75
C TYR A 111 -2.67 -17.14 -16.78
N GLN A 112 -2.57 -15.88 -17.20
CA GLN A 112 -1.47 -15.38 -18.01
C GLN A 112 -0.84 -14.17 -17.32
N LEU A 113 0.44 -14.30 -17.01
CA LEU A 113 1.27 -13.22 -16.46
C LEU A 113 1.81 -12.35 -17.60
N PRO A 114 1.96 -11.03 -17.40
CA PRO A 114 2.71 -10.19 -18.32
C PRO A 114 4.20 -10.60 -18.32
N SER A 115 4.87 -10.29 -19.43
CA SER A 115 6.31 -10.49 -19.58
C SER A 115 6.96 -9.14 -19.90
N PRO A 116 7.78 -8.56 -19.00
CA PRO A 116 8.17 -9.09 -17.68
C PRO A 116 7.02 -9.05 -16.65
N PHE A 117 7.05 -9.93 -15.65
CA PHE A 117 6.10 -9.89 -14.52
C PHE A 117 6.60 -8.91 -13.45
N SER A 118 6.61 -7.64 -13.80
CA SER A 118 7.08 -6.56 -12.95
C SER A 118 6.28 -5.28 -13.20
N VAL A 119 6.41 -4.34 -12.27
CA VAL A 119 5.89 -2.99 -12.40
C VAL A 119 6.93 -1.98 -11.96
N VAL A 120 6.97 -0.83 -12.61
CA VAL A 120 7.77 0.31 -12.18
C VAL A 120 6.84 1.27 -11.45
N ILE A 121 7.18 1.61 -10.21
CA ILE A 121 6.63 2.75 -9.49
C ILE A 121 7.48 3.96 -9.87
N PRO A 122 6.97 4.92 -10.66
CA PRO A 122 7.78 6.05 -11.12
C PRO A 122 8.18 6.95 -9.95
N ALA A 123 9.27 7.70 -10.11
CA ALA A 123 9.64 8.78 -9.21
C ALA A 123 8.44 9.73 -8.98
N GLY A 124 8.24 10.13 -7.72
CA GLY A 124 7.10 10.97 -7.32
C GLY A 124 5.78 10.23 -7.13
N GLN A 125 5.71 8.93 -7.45
CA GLN A 125 4.54 8.08 -7.19
C GLN A 125 4.77 7.16 -5.98
N THR A 126 3.68 6.68 -5.39
CA THR A 126 3.73 5.74 -4.26
C THR A 126 3.21 4.36 -4.60
N GLU A 127 2.53 4.20 -5.73
CA GLU A 127 1.89 2.95 -6.12
C GLU A 127 1.92 2.77 -7.63
N ALA A 128 2.00 1.53 -8.06
CA ALA A 128 1.75 1.12 -9.44
C ALA A 128 1.10 -0.27 -9.45
N LYS A 129 0.52 -0.64 -10.59
CA LYS A 129 -0.17 -1.93 -10.74
C LYS A 129 0.28 -2.71 -11.96
N VAL A 130 0.20 -4.03 -11.85
CA VAL A 130 0.37 -4.99 -12.94
C VAL A 130 -0.90 -5.83 -13.08
N SER A 131 -1.44 -5.91 -14.28
CA SER A 131 -2.65 -6.70 -14.54
C SER A 131 -2.29 -8.10 -15.01
N ILE A 132 -2.87 -9.12 -14.38
CA ILE A 132 -2.81 -10.51 -14.85
C ILE A 132 -4.16 -10.89 -15.46
N LYS A 133 -4.14 -11.78 -16.46
CA LYS A 133 -5.36 -12.35 -17.02
C LYS A 133 -5.68 -13.66 -16.33
N LEU A 134 -6.96 -13.86 -16.01
CA LEU A 134 -7.51 -15.08 -15.46
C LEU A 134 -8.43 -15.72 -16.48
N PHE A 135 -8.27 -17.02 -16.68
CA PHE A 135 -9.10 -17.83 -17.56
C PHE A 135 -10.02 -18.69 -16.72
N SER A 136 -11.30 -18.75 -17.09
CA SER A 136 -12.21 -19.72 -16.51
C SER A 136 -11.81 -21.14 -16.96
N PRO A 137 -11.97 -22.15 -16.09
CA PRO A 137 -11.86 -23.55 -16.51
C PRO A 137 -12.79 -23.80 -17.68
N LYS A 138 -12.32 -24.51 -18.71
CA LYS A 138 -13.19 -24.95 -19.81
C LYS A 138 -14.20 -25.96 -19.23
N SER A 139 -15.49 -25.66 -19.36
CA SER A 139 -16.58 -26.57 -19.01
C SER A 139 -16.60 -27.80 -19.90
#